data_AF-A0AAW0AF25-F1
#
_entry.id   AF-A0AAW0AF25-F1
#
_cell.length_a   1.000
_cell.length_b   1.000
_cell.length_c   1.000
_cell.angle_alpha   90.00
_cell.angle_beta   90.00
_cell.angle_gamma   90.00
#
_symmetry.space_group_name_H-M   'P 1'
#
loop_
_entity.id
_entity.type
_entity.pdbx_description
1 polymer ?
#
loop_
_entity_poly.entity_id
_entity_poly.type
_entity_poly.pdbx_seq_one_letter_code
_entity_poly.pdbx_strand_id
1 'polypeptide(L)'
;MLQLTLSATYGEYEFEWLKKYGSVYRIKGLFGEDRLVIADTAALQCMLNREHFALGPSLGNAGRLQYGAGSVWLVQERDHKRIRIPLNAGFTAVAVRSYIPIF
;
A
#
# COMPACT_ATOMS: atom_id res chain seq x y z
N MET A 1 18.00 -15.88 12.20
CA MET A 1 16.84 -15.44 13.00
C MET A 1 15.96 -14.58 12.10
N LEU A 2 15.01 -15.21 11.41
CA LEU A 2 14.02 -14.53 10.55
C LEU A 2 12.95 -13.94 11.47
N GLN A 3 13.24 -12.82 12.11
CA GLN A 3 12.20 -12.01 12.72
C GLN A 3 11.44 -11.39 11.55
N LEU A 4 10.41 -12.08 11.09
CA LEU A 4 9.42 -11.53 10.18
C LEU A 4 9.02 -10.19 10.80
N THR A 5 9.15 -9.11 10.03
CA THR A 5 8.79 -7.73 10.39
C THR A 5 7.30 -7.54 10.71
N LEU A 6 6.56 -8.64 10.86
CA LEU A 6 5.16 -8.67 11.21
C LEU A 6 5.07 -8.92 12.71
N SER A 7 4.96 -7.84 13.48
CA SER A 7 4.52 -7.92 14.88
C SER A 7 3.15 -8.59 14.97
N ALA A 8 2.84 -9.17 16.13
CA ALA A 8 1.50 -9.69 16.41
C ALA A 8 0.45 -8.57 16.31
N THR A 9 0.84 -7.35 16.66
CA THR A 9 0.01 -6.14 16.54
C THR A 9 0.53 -5.28 15.41
N TYR A 10 -0.31 -4.99 14.40
CA TYR A 10 0.07 -4.11 13.30
C TYR A 10 0.56 -2.75 13.80
N GLY A 11 1.71 -2.30 13.31
CA GLY A 11 2.27 -0.97 13.62
C GLY A 11 3.15 -0.91 14.87
N GLU A 12 3.23 -1.97 15.67
CA GLU A 12 3.99 -1.97 16.93
C GLU A 12 5.46 -1.56 16.71
N TYR A 13 6.16 -2.27 15.83
CA TYR A 13 7.56 -1.95 15.53
C TYR A 13 7.71 -0.66 14.72
N GLU A 14 6.81 -0.39 13.78
CA GLU A 14 6.85 0.80 12.94
C GLU A 14 6.71 2.08 13.76
N PHE A 15 5.81 2.10 14.76
CA PHE A 15 5.64 3.26 15.64
C PHE A 15 6.84 3.45 16.58
N GLU A 16 7.45 2.37 17.07
CA GLU A 16 8.68 2.47 17.86
C GLU A 16 9.86 2.99 17.02
N TRP A 17 10.02 2.48 15.80
CA TRP A 17 11.07 2.91 14.89
C TRP A 17 10.87 4.33 14.40
N LEU A 18 9.62 4.74 14.16
CA LEU A 18 9.28 6.14 13.86
C LEU A 18 9.75 7.08 14.98
N LYS A 19 9.49 6.72 16.24
CA LYS A 19 9.96 7.51 17.40
C LYS A 19 11.48 7.51 17.52
N LYS A 20 12.15 6.40 17.20
CA LYS A 20 13.58 6.23 17.40
C LYS A 20 14.43 6.81 16.27
N TYR A 21 14.02 6.64 15.02
CA TYR A 21 14.80 6.97 13.82
C TYR A 21 14.20 8.13 13.01
N GLY A 22 13.01 8.61 13.38
CA GLY A 22 12.32 9.71 12.70
C GLY A 22 11.43 9.24 11.55
N SER A 23 10.94 10.21 10.77
CA SER A 23 9.92 10.01 9.73
C SER A 23 10.45 9.35 8.45
N VAL A 24 11.77 9.22 8.27
CA VAL A 24 12.38 8.56 7.12
C VAL A 24 13.59 7.77 7.60
N TYR A 25 13.58 6.45 7.43
CA TYR A 25 14.67 5.59 7.87
C TYR A 25 14.83 4.35 6.98
N ARG A 26 16.03 3.77 7.00
CA ARG A 26 16.37 2.57 6.22
C ARG A 26 16.40 1.34 7.11
N ILE A 27 15.79 0.26 6.65
CA ILE A 27 15.86 -1.05 7.29
C ILE A 27 16.42 -2.09 6.33
N LYS A 28 16.95 -3.18 6.88
CA LYS A 28 17.25 -4.40 6.12
C LYS A 28 16.01 -5.28 6.09
N GLY A 29 15.44 -5.45 4.91
CA GLY A 29 14.35 -6.37 4.63
C GLY A 29 14.81 -7.82 4.48
N LEU A 30 13.92 -8.66 3.96
CA LEU A 30 14.23 -10.05 3.64
C LEU A 30 15.40 -10.13 2.65
N PHE A 31 16.23 -11.16 2.80
CA PHE A 31 17.39 -11.43 1.94
C PHE A 31 18.41 -10.28 1.85
N GLY A 32 18.44 -9.39 2.85
CA GLY A 32 19.40 -8.29 2.92
C GLY A 32 19.06 -7.08 2.05
N GLU A 33 17.88 -7.07 1.43
CA GLU A 33 17.38 -5.93 0.65
C GLU A 33 17.31 -4.67 1.52
N ASP A 34 17.75 -3.54 0.98
CA ASP A 34 17.52 -2.25 1.62
C ASP A 34 16.09 -1.79 1.36
N ARG A 35 15.37 -1.44 2.43
CA ARG A 35 14.04 -0.83 2.34
C ARG A 35 14.05 0.53 2.98
N LEU A 36 13.49 1.50 2.28
CA LEU A 36 13.25 2.83 2.79
C LEU A 36 11.83 2.89 3.36
N VAL A 37 11.72 3.22 4.65
CA VAL A 37 10.45 3.43 5.33
C VAL A 37 10.21 4.93 5.42
N ILE A 38 9.00 5.36 5.02
CA ILE A 38 8.64 6.77 4.90
C ILE A 38 7.30 6.98 5.60
N ALA A 39 7.32 7.84 6.60
CA ALA A 39 6.17 8.37 7.33
C ALA A 39 6.06 9.90 7.20
N ASP A 40 6.99 10.55 6.49
CA ASP A 40 6.92 11.99 6.21
C ASP A 40 5.83 12.31 5.17
N THR A 41 4.93 13.23 5.52
CA THR A 41 3.76 13.54 4.68
C THR A 41 4.13 14.17 3.35
N ALA A 42 5.17 15.00 3.30
CA ALA A 42 5.61 15.66 2.06
C ALA A 42 6.27 14.64 1.11
N ALA A 43 7.10 13.73 1.65
CA ALA A 43 7.68 12.64 0.90
C ALA A 43 6.60 11.67 0.37
N LEU A 44 5.62 11.30 1.20
CA LEU A 44 4.50 10.46 0.78
C LEU A 44 3.68 11.14 -0.33
N GLN A 45 3.36 12.43 -0.19
CA GLN A 45 2.66 13.18 -1.23
C GLN A 45 3.45 13.19 -2.55
N CYS A 46 4.78 13.34 -2.48
CA CYS A 46 5.64 13.29 -3.66
C CYS A 46 5.62 11.91 -4.33
N MET A 47 5.66 10.83 -3.55
CA MET A 47 5.67 9.47 -4.08
C MET A 47 4.33 9.04 -4.64
N LEU A 48 3.23 9.28 -3.92
CA LEU A 48 1.90 8.82 -4.30
C LEU A 48 1.33 9.56 -5.51
N ASN A 49 1.82 10.77 -5.81
CA ASN A 49 1.38 11.56 -6.95
C ASN A 49 2.26 11.41 -8.20
N ARG A 50 3.39 10.69 -8.12
CA ARG A 50 4.29 10.47 -9.25
C ARG A 50 4.09 9.07 -9.81
N GLU A 51 3.95 8.96 -11.13
CA GLU A 51 3.78 7.67 -11.83
C GLU A 51 5.04 6.78 -11.82
N HIS A 52 6.14 7.23 -11.20
CA HIS A 52 7.43 6.54 -11.24
C HIS A 52 7.59 5.44 -10.18
N PHE A 53 6.64 5.27 -9.26
CA PHE A 53 6.72 4.26 -8.21
C PHE A 53 5.83 3.05 -8.56
N ALA A 54 6.47 1.96 -8.97
CA ALA A 54 5.79 0.70 -9.22
C ALA A 54 5.82 -0.21 -7.97
N LEU A 55 4.87 -1.13 -7.89
CA LEU A 55 4.89 -2.19 -6.89
C LEU A 55 6.15 -3.05 -7.06
N GLY A 56 6.86 -3.30 -5.96
CA GLY A 56 7.99 -4.23 -5.97
C GLY A 56 7.56 -5.66 -6.32
N PRO A 57 8.47 -6.51 -6.82
CA PRO A 57 8.14 -7.85 -7.33
C PRO A 57 7.37 -8.73 -6.35
N SER A 58 7.73 -8.68 -5.06
CA SER A 58 7.05 -9.47 -4.02
C SER A 58 5.59 -9.06 -3.84
N LEU A 59 5.30 -7.76 -3.78
CA LEU A 59 3.94 -7.24 -3.66
C LEU A 59 3.13 -7.45 -4.94
N GLY A 60 3.78 -7.32 -6.10
CA GLY A 60 3.15 -7.61 -7.40
C GLY A 60 2.73 -9.08 -7.52
N ASN A 61 3.61 -10.01 -7.13
CA ASN A 61 3.31 -11.45 -7.17
C ASN A 61 2.20 -11.83 -6.17
N ALA A 62 2.27 -11.31 -4.94
CA ALA A 62 1.22 -11.54 -3.94
C ALA A 62 -0.14 -10.99 -4.43
N GLY A 63 -0.15 -9.77 -4.96
CA GLY A 63 -1.36 -9.18 -5.53
C GLY A 63 -1.90 -9.96 -6.72
N ARG A 64 -1.03 -10.52 -7.57
CA ARG A 64 -1.44 -11.37 -8.71
C ARG A 64 -2.10 -12.65 -8.27
N LEU A 65 -1.60 -13.27 -7.21
CA LEU A 65 -2.21 -14.47 -6.62
C LEU A 65 -3.56 -14.15 -5.96
N GLN A 66 -3.64 -13.03 -5.24
CA GLN A 66 -4.82 -12.68 -4.44
C GLN A 66 -5.97 -12.09 -5.27
N TYR A 67 -5.65 -11.23 -6.24
CA TYR A 67 -6.64 -10.43 -6.97
C TYR A 67 -6.68 -10.71 -8.47
N GLY A 68 -5.70 -11.45 -9.00
CA GLY A 68 -5.54 -11.68 -10.44
C GLY A 68 -4.82 -10.54 -11.16
N ALA A 69 -4.23 -10.87 -12.32
CA ALA A 69 -3.34 -9.97 -13.07
C ALA A 69 -4.01 -8.69 -13.59
N GLY A 70 -5.32 -8.73 -13.87
CA GLY A 70 -6.10 -7.59 -14.39
C GLY A 70 -6.78 -6.75 -13.31
N SER A 71 -6.46 -6.97 -12.03
CA SER A 71 -7.09 -6.27 -10.92
C SER A 71 -6.68 -4.80 -10.86
N VAL A 72 -7.56 -3.96 -10.28
CA VAL A 72 -7.29 -2.54 -9.97
C VAL A 72 -6.07 -2.35 -9.06
N TRP A 73 -5.64 -3.38 -8.34
CA TRP A 73 -4.43 -3.32 -7.54
C TRP A 73 -3.14 -3.39 -8.36
N LEU A 74 -3.16 -4.07 -9.51
CA LEU A 74 -1.94 -4.38 -10.27
C LEU A 74 -1.78 -3.57 -11.55
N VAL A 75 -2.89 -3.23 -12.22
CA VAL A 75 -2.81 -2.40 -13.43
C VAL A 75 -2.27 -1.02 -13.08
N GLN A 76 -1.53 -0.41 -14.01
CA GLN A 76 -0.87 0.88 -13.80
C GLN A 76 -1.45 1.96 -14.72
N GLU A 77 -1.16 3.22 -14.39
CA GLU A 77 -1.38 4.38 -15.26
C GLU A 77 -2.81 4.45 -15.85
N ARG A 78 -2.91 4.43 -17.19
CA ARG A 78 -4.15 4.58 -17.94
C ARG A 78 -5.15 3.47 -17.64
N ASP A 79 -4.68 2.23 -17.52
CA ASP A 79 -5.55 1.10 -17.26
C ASP A 79 -6.10 1.12 -15.83
N HIS A 80 -5.29 1.55 -14.87
CA HIS A 80 -5.74 1.81 -13.50
C HIS A 80 -6.89 2.81 -13.48
N LYS A 81 -6.72 3.98 -14.14
CA LYS A 81 -7.76 5.00 -14.25
C LYS A 81 -9.00 4.44 -14.95
N ARG A 82 -8.82 3.73 -16.06
CA ARG A 82 -9.90 3.16 -16.88
C ARG A 82 -10.80 2.23 -16.08
N ILE A 83 -10.23 1.33 -15.28
CA ILE A 83 -11.03 0.35 -14.51
C ILE A 83 -11.49 0.88 -13.15
N ARG A 84 -10.80 1.89 -12.57
CA ARG A 84 -11.24 2.56 -11.34
C ARG A 84 -12.49 3.41 -11.55
N ILE A 85 -12.63 4.07 -12.70
CA ILE A 85 -13.78 4.96 -12.99
C ILE A 85 -15.13 4.28 -12.76
N PRO A 86 -15.45 3.12 -13.37
CA PRO A 86 -16.75 2.46 -13.16
C PRO A 86 -16.95 1.99 -11.72
N LEU A 87 -15.88 1.62 -10.99
CA LEU A 87 -15.97 1.20 -9.59
C LEU A 87 -16.48 2.33 -8.67
N ASN A 88 -16.15 3.60 -8.97
CA ASN A 88 -16.51 4.75 -8.14
C ASN A 88 -18.04 4.88 -7.92
N ALA A 89 -18.88 4.34 -8.80
CA ALA A 89 -20.33 4.35 -8.64
C ALA A 89 -20.78 3.67 -7.32
N GLY A 90 -20.08 2.61 -6.89
CA GLY A 90 -20.34 1.92 -5.62
C GLY A 90 -19.74 2.62 -4.39
N PHE A 91 -18.85 3.60 -4.58
CA PHE A 91 -18.15 4.29 -3.49
C PHE A 91 -18.60 5.75 -3.33
N THR A 92 -19.80 6.10 -3.81
CA THR A 92 -20.41 7.42 -3.54
C THR A 92 -20.95 7.49 -2.11
N ALA A 93 -21.06 8.69 -1.55
CA ALA A 93 -21.63 8.86 -0.21
C ALA A 93 -23.07 8.32 -0.09
N VAL A 94 -23.85 8.39 -1.17
CA VAL A 94 -25.21 7.82 -1.23
C VAL A 94 -25.16 6.29 -1.24
N ALA A 95 -24.33 5.69 -2.10
CA ALA A 95 -24.17 4.25 -2.17
C ALA A 95 -23.68 3.67 -0.83
N VAL A 96 -22.66 4.27 -0.21
CA VAL A 96 -22.14 3.83 1.09
C VAL A 96 -23.22 3.89 2.19
N ARG A 97 -24.03 4.95 2.24
CA ARG A 97 -25.15 5.02 3.20
C ARG A 97 -26.22 3.96 2.95
N SER A 98 -26.46 3.58 1.70
CA SER A 98 -27.40 2.50 1.37
C SER A 98 -26.92 1.12 1.82
N TYR A 99 -25.64 0.95 2.12
CA TYR A 99 -25.08 -0.32 2.59
C TYR A 99 -25.24 -0.53 4.10
N ILE A 100 -25.36 0.55 4.88
CA ILE A 100 -25.49 0.50 6.36
C ILE A 100 -26.58 -0.47 6.86
N PRO A 101 -27.79 -0.53 6.28
CA PRO A 101 -28.81 -1.47 6.78
C PRO A 101 -28.54 -2.93 6.37
N ILE A 102 -27.57 -3.20 5.49
CA ILE A 102 -27.30 -4.53 4.92
C ILE A 102 -26.09 -5.20 5.63
N PHE A 103 -25.21 -4.42 6.25
CA PHE A 103 -24.00 -4.87 6.96
C PHE A 103 -24.03 -4.45 8.42
#